data_AF-A0A9N9X7V8-F1
#
_entry.id   AF-A0A9N9X7V8-F1
#
_cell.length_a   1.000
_cell.length_b   1.000
_cell.length_c   1.000
_cell.angle_alpha   90.00
_cell.angle_beta   90.00
_cell.angle_gamma   90.00
#
_symmetry.space_group_name_H-M   'P 1'
#
loop_
_entity.id
_entity.type
_entity.pdbx_description
1 polymer ?
#
loop_
_entity_poly.entity_id
_entity_poly.type
_entity_poly.pdbx_seq_one_letter_code
_entity_poly.pdbx_strand_id
1 'polypeptide(L)'
;MSQDIILSGNLDMLHSLYDFKATYAKTLSFKSNEYFLLHQTNTKHKNWWEVINEQGEMGYIPSNYVETITVNPSFFIQFIDNCLESLKRPSEYSIGDKSDTISMLKELKKQIEQLPEISKNSIGVDSDENPPLLFKNSDGKLEPIHSSSSSCYIERKSRSLSEDSIKLVPKSQSNGSIQKSVENISEEGKPEPFKDCKKSDSMVSNTLSNVSPPITHQSVYDLVESVRINTQLSHEMSRIAMVTVIQGLHELLPASVFPYLSTILSHSQASLVDDVQIDQTHDASRLKIIFNELISCKEDAQQRSWMLHEDEDVIKEYIVEMISILSNADASISRHVISSDQYHVITTLIQYYQMETRWSIRQLLLQAFGVLCSLDKTVINIMLTSVLPSELARDITTNPRNIPKLNYSSLLLTMIFSMGEPMPVTHNEFLGKTFLAFILDNIEYPPDTDLDEQIPDLFLNLIISFNLQFTEDVENPVLAALEERDVAKTFTEKILLLINREEDPVRIFDHEPAPPHSLLKLFIDLFGRRSTSDLFYTNDVRVLIDIIVRNISDLSTGDMRRRQYLELCRRVMRNTNYEEHKHKVDEILKCFTRIFCEESEFSKFDQKLVKEISNEFPHLFK
;
A
#
# COMPACT_ATOMS: atom_id res chain seq x y z
N MET A 1 -18.68 -10.12 1.44
CA MET A 1 -18.80 -9.06 0.42
C MET A 1 -17.85 -7.92 0.75
N SER A 2 -17.14 -7.41 -0.25
CA SER A 2 -16.57 -6.06 -0.21
C SER A 2 -17.69 -5.02 -0.27
N GLN A 3 -17.46 -3.79 0.21
CA GLN A 3 -18.50 -2.75 0.31
C GLN A 3 -18.70 -1.97 -1.01
N ASP A 4 -18.04 -2.40 -2.09
CA ASP A 4 -17.72 -1.56 -3.27
C ASP A 4 -18.85 -1.46 -4.31
N ILE A 5 -19.82 -2.39 -4.27
CA ILE A 5 -20.97 -2.44 -5.20
C ILE A 5 -21.81 -1.15 -5.10
N ILE A 6 -21.94 -0.60 -3.88
CA ILE A 6 -22.77 0.58 -3.60
C ILE A 6 -22.05 1.88 -4.02
N LEU A 7 -20.71 1.91 -3.97
CA LEU A 7 -19.90 3.09 -4.33
C LEU A 7 -19.77 3.31 -5.84
N SER A 8 -19.90 2.24 -6.64
CA SER A 8 -19.58 2.28 -8.08
C SER A 8 -20.79 2.47 -9.00
N GLY A 9 -22.01 2.27 -8.50
CA GLY A 9 -23.25 2.29 -9.31
C GLY A 9 -23.39 1.15 -10.34
N ASN A 10 -22.38 0.30 -10.48
CA ASN A 10 -22.31 -0.82 -11.40
C ASN A 10 -22.81 -2.10 -10.72
N LEU A 11 -23.82 -2.74 -11.31
CA LEU A 11 -24.33 -4.04 -10.85
C LEU A 11 -23.53 -5.16 -11.49
N ASP A 12 -22.39 -5.46 -10.88
CA ASP A 12 -21.45 -6.47 -11.37
C ASP A 12 -21.88 -7.90 -10.97
N MET A 13 -21.88 -8.81 -11.95
CA MET A 13 -22.06 -10.25 -11.79
C MET A 13 -20.91 -11.00 -12.48
N LEU A 14 -20.74 -12.29 -12.15
CA LEU A 14 -19.79 -13.16 -12.84
C LEU A 14 -20.50 -14.00 -13.91
N HIS A 15 -19.89 -14.12 -15.08
CA HIS A 15 -20.35 -14.95 -16.21
C HIS A 15 -19.29 -16.00 -16.54
N SER A 16 -19.69 -17.25 -16.73
CA SER A 16 -18.76 -18.36 -17.00
C SER A 16 -18.48 -18.59 -18.48
N LEU A 17 -17.20 -18.66 -18.83
CA LEU A 17 -16.73 -18.85 -20.21
C LEU A 17 -16.54 -20.32 -20.59
N TYR A 18 -16.37 -21.21 -19.61
CA TYR A 18 -16.03 -22.62 -19.82
C TYR A 18 -16.71 -23.55 -18.81
N ASP A 19 -16.99 -24.79 -19.24
CA ASP A 19 -17.47 -25.85 -18.34
C ASP A 19 -16.43 -26.22 -17.27
N PHE A 20 -16.85 -26.27 -16.02
CA PHE A 20 -16.02 -26.66 -14.87
C PHE A 20 -16.67 -27.77 -14.03
N LYS A 21 -15.87 -28.75 -13.60
CA LYS A 21 -16.31 -29.85 -12.74
C LYS A 21 -15.54 -29.85 -11.43
N ALA A 22 -16.29 -29.77 -10.34
CA ALA A 22 -15.75 -29.79 -8.99
C ALA A 22 -15.03 -31.11 -8.69
N THR A 23 -13.80 -31.00 -8.19
CA THR A 23 -12.99 -32.11 -7.66
C THR A 23 -12.88 -32.10 -6.14
N TYR A 24 -13.42 -31.08 -5.46
CA TYR A 24 -13.28 -30.86 -4.02
C TYR A 24 -14.64 -30.55 -3.39
N ALA A 25 -14.84 -30.95 -2.13
CA ALA A 25 -16.14 -30.87 -1.44
C ALA A 25 -16.65 -29.45 -1.10
N LYS A 26 -15.92 -28.39 -1.51
CA LYS A 26 -16.33 -26.98 -1.39
C LYS A 26 -16.29 -26.22 -2.73
N THR A 27 -16.02 -26.88 -3.85
CA THR A 27 -16.05 -26.23 -5.17
C THR A 27 -17.36 -26.51 -5.89
N LEU A 28 -17.90 -25.51 -6.60
CA LEU A 28 -19.13 -25.68 -7.39
C LEU A 28 -18.78 -26.27 -8.77
N SER A 29 -19.71 -27.03 -9.35
CA SER A 29 -19.65 -27.43 -10.77
C SER A 29 -20.60 -26.57 -11.58
N PHE A 30 -20.18 -26.11 -12.76
CA PHE A 30 -20.97 -25.23 -13.62
C PHE A 30 -20.63 -25.49 -15.10
N LYS A 31 -21.54 -25.09 -15.99
CA LYS A 31 -21.29 -25.03 -17.44
C LYS A 31 -20.94 -23.62 -17.87
N SER A 32 -20.40 -23.51 -19.08
CA SER A 32 -20.36 -22.23 -19.80
C SER A 32 -21.74 -21.57 -19.89
N ASN A 33 -21.75 -20.24 -19.83
CA ASN A 33 -22.89 -19.33 -19.80
C ASN A 33 -23.79 -19.36 -18.54
N GLU A 34 -23.34 -19.99 -17.44
CA GLU A 34 -23.96 -19.82 -16.11
C GLU A 34 -23.48 -18.51 -15.43
N TYR A 35 -24.30 -17.95 -14.53
CA TYR A 35 -24.07 -16.67 -13.85
C TYR A 35 -23.99 -16.83 -12.32
N PHE A 36 -23.20 -15.97 -11.66
CA PHE A 36 -22.98 -16.03 -10.21
C PHE A 36 -22.92 -14.64 -9.56
N LEU A 37 -23.31 -14.57 -8.29
CA LEU A 37 -23.04 -13.42 -7.41
C LEU A 37 -21.73 -13.63 -6.67
N LEU A 38 -20.83 -12.64 -6.73
CA LEU A 38 -19.54 -12.66 -6.05
C LEU A 38 -19.71 -12.38 -4.55
N HIS A 39 -19.37 -13.35 -3.69
CA HIS A 39 -19.47 -13.20 -2.24
C HIS A 39 -18.16 -12.68 -1.63
N GLN A 40 -17.01 -13.27 -1.99
CA GLN A 40 -15.69 -12.91 -1.46
C GLN A 40 -14.56 -13.23 -2.45
N THR A 41 -13.70 -12.23 -2.70
CA THR A 41 -12.48 -12.34 -3.53
C THR A 41 -11.24 -12.69 -2.70
N ASN A 42 -11.15 -12.20 -1.46
CA ASN A 42 -10.03 -12.46 -0.56
C ASN A 42 -10.15 -13.86 0.06
N THR A 43 -9.66 -14.87 -0.65
CA THR A 43 -9.55 -16.26 -0.15
C THR A 43 -8.08 -16.63 0.01
N LYS A 44 -7.77 -17.67 0.82
CA LYS A 44 -6.38 -18.16 1.02
C LYS A 44 -5.72 -18.69 -0.27
N HIS A 45 -6.41 -18.67 -1.43
CA HIS A 45 -5.87 -19.02 -2.75
C HIS A 45 -6.28 -17.97 -3.81
N LYS A 46 -5.34 -17.13 -4.26
CA LYS A 46 -5.56 -15.97 -5.17
C LYS A 46 -6.34 -16.24 -6.48
N ASN A 47 -6.50 -17.50 -6.88
CA ASN A 47 -7.17 -17.91 -8.12
C ASN A 47 -8.56 -18.54 -7.89
N TRP A 48 -9.10 -18.48 -6.66
CA TRP A 48 -10.42 -19.00 -6.31
C TRP A 48 -11.28 -17.91 -5.65
N TRP A 49 -12.49 -17.74 -6.16
CA TRP A 49 -13.48 -16.79 -5.65
C TRP A 49 -14.66 -17.54 -5.03
N GLU A 50 -15.19 -17.02 -3.94
CA GLU A 50 -16.40 -17.54 -3.29
C GLU A 50 -17.63 -16.86 -3.88
N VAL A 51 -18.57 -17.66 -4.38
CA VAL A 51 -19.72 -17.18 -5.14
C VAL A 51 -21.01 -17.89 -4.75
N ILE A 52 -22.15 -17.30 -5.14
CA ILE A 52 -23.49 -17.88 -5.00
C ILE A 52 -24.06 -18.17 -6.39
N ASN A 53 -24.49 -19.40 -6.65
CA ASN A 53 -25.17 -19.80 -7.89
C ASN A 53 -26.68 -19.45 -7.88
N GLU A 54 -27.37 -19.60 -9.01
CA GLU A 54 -28.82 -19.35 -9.14
C GLU A 54 -29.67 -20.26 -8.22
N GLN A 55 -29.11 -21.40 -7.78
CA GLN A 55 -29.74 -22.33 -6.85
C GLN A 55 -29.60 -21.86 -5.38
N GLY A 56 -28.83 -20.79 -5.12
CA GLY A 56 -28.56 -20.24 -3.79
C GLY A 56 -27.47 -20.98 -3.01
N GLU A 57 -26.73 -21.89 -3.64
CA GLU A 57 -25.61 -22.61 -3.03
C GLU A 57 -24.34 -21.76 -3.06
N MET A 58 -23.59 -21.75 -1.96
CA MET A 58 -22.30 -21.08 -1.88
C MET A 58 -21.13 -22.04 -2.09
N GLY A 59 -20.09 -21.60 -2.78
CA GLY A 59 -18.84 -22.35 -2.89
C GLY A 59 -17.80 -21.67 -3.78
N TYR A 60 -16.65 -22.32 -3.95
CA TYR A 60 -15.51 -21.77 -4.68
C TYR A 60 -15.52 -22.14 -6.17
N ILE A 61 -15.21 -21.15 -7.01
CA ILE A 61 -14.98 -21.33 -8.46
C ILE A 61 -13.60 -20.77 -8.88
N PRO A 62 -12.99 -21.26 -9.97
CA PRO A 62 -11.72 -20.71 -10.47
C PRO A 62 -11.94 -19.35 -11.14
N SER A 63 -11.17 -18.33 -10.74
CA SER A 63 -11.30 -16.97 -11.30
C SER A 63 -11.00 -16.89 -12.79
N ASN A 64 -10.18 -17.81 -13.33
CA ASN A 64 -9.84 -17.87 -14.75
C ASN A 64 -10.87 -18.61 -15.63
N TYR A 65 -12.03 -18.99 -15.07
CA TYR A 65 -13.17 -19.59 -15.80
C TYR A 65 -14.34 -18.61 -15.95
N VAL A 66 -14.26 -17.41 -15.37
CA VAL A 66 -15.32 -16.39 -15.35
C VAL A 66 -14.79 -15.02 -15.76
N GLU A 67 -15.68 -14.18 -16.26
CA GLU A 67 -15.49 -12.74 -16.47
C GLU A 67 -16.50 -11.93 -15.64
N THR A 68 -16.16 -10.69 -15.30
CA THR A 68 -17.09 -9.76 -14.62
C THR A 68 -17.88 -8.99 -15.67
N ILE A 69 -19.21 -8.99 -15.54
CA ILE A 69 -20.14 -8.28 -16.42
C ILE A 69 -21.03 -7.33 -15.62
N THR A 70 -21.32 -6.16 -16.20
CA THR A 70 -22.38 -5.26 -15.70
C THR A 70 -23.73 -5.71 -16.24
N VAL A 71 -24.75 -5.83 -15.38
CA VAL A 71 -26.11 -6.23 -15.79
C VAL A 71 -27.17 -5.21 -15.42
N ASN A 72 -28.32 -5.26 -16.10
CA ASN A 72 -29.46 -4.38 -15.82
C ASN A 72 -30.10 -4.71 -14.45
N PRO A 73 -30.58 -3.71 -13.67
CA PRO A 73 -31.21 -3.93 -12.37
C PRO A 73 -32.33 -4.96 -12.36
N SER A 74 -33.17 -4.99 -13.40
CA SER A 74 -34.27 -5.96 -13.53
C SER A 74 -33.79 -7.41 -13.59
N PHE A 75 -32.67 -7.67 -14.30
CA PHE A 75 -32.08 -9.01 -14.39
C PHE A 75 -31.42 -9.41 -13.06
N PHE A 76 -30.72 -8.48 -12.42
CA PHE A 76 -30.10 -8.70 -11.11
C PHE A 76 -31.14 -9.03 -10.03
N ILE A 77 -32.27 -8.30 -9.99
CA ILE A 77 -33.39 -8.58 -9.08
C ILE A 77 -34.02 -9.95 -9.38
N GLN A 78 -34.23 -10.28 -10.66
CA GLN A 78 -34.76 -11.59 -11.07
C GLN A 78 -33.84 -12.73 -10.63
N PHE A 79 -32.52 -12.58 -10.75
CA PHE A 79 -31.54 -13.56 -10.27
C PHE A 79 -31.64 -13.74 -8.74
N ILE A 80 -31.73 -12.64 -7.97
CA ILE A 80 -31.93 -12.73 -6.51
C ILE A 80 -33.24 -13.47 -6.17
N ASP A 81 -34.34 -13.18 -6.87
CA ASP A 81 -35.61 -13.85 -6.63
C ASP A 81 -35.53 -15.35 -6.95
N ASN A 82 -34.86 -15.76 -8.05
CA ASN A 82 -34.60 -17.17 -8.37
C ASN A 82 -33.79 -17.87 -7.26
N CYS A 83 -32.74 -17.23 -6.73
CA CYS A 83 -31.98 -17.74 -5.57
C CYS A 83 -32.87 -17.86 -4.33
N LEU A 84 -33.66 -16.82 -4.03
CA LEU A 84 -34.57 -16.80 -2.89
C LEU A 84 -35.75 -17.77 -3.03
N GLU A 85 -36.15 -18.18 -4.24
CA GLU A 85 -37.11 -19.28 -4.43
C GLU A 85 -36.48 -20.65 -4.30
N SER A 86 -35.27 -20.85 -4.82
CA SER A 86 -34.52 -22.09 -4.67
C SER A 86 -34.25 -22.39 -3.18
N LEU A 87 -33.81 -21.39 -2.41
CA LEU A 87 -33.55 -21.48 -0.97
C LEU A 87 -34.81 -21.72 -0.10
N LYS A 88 -36.02 -21.49 -0.62
CA LYS A 88 -37.29 -21.82 0.07
C LYS A 88 -37.66 -23.30 -0.03
N ARG A 89 -37.04 -24.07 -0.94
CA ARG A 89 -37.34 -25.50 -1.11
C ARG A 89 -36.60 -26.32 -0.03
N PRO A 90 -37.27 -27.22 0.70
CA PRO A 90 -36.63 -27.99 1.76
C PRO A 90 -35.66 -29.04 1.19
N SER A 91 -34.37 -28.73 1.19
CA SER A 91 -33.27 -29.68 0.97
C SER A 91 -32.75 -30.17 2.34
N GLU A 92 -32.60 -31.49 2.53
CA GLU A 92 -32.46 -32.13 3.85
C GLU A 92 -31.15 -31.88 4.62
N TYR A 93 -30.20 -31.10 4.08
CA TYR A 93 -28.90 -30.83 4.69
C TYR A 93 -28.53 -29.34 4.72
N SER A 94 -27.76 -28.95 5.74
CA SER A 94 -27.43 -27.57 6.18
C SER A 94 -28.63 -26.68 6.52
N ILE A 95 -28.72 -26.27 7.79
CA ILE A 95 -29.74 -25.37 8.35
C ILE A 95 -29.14 -24.03 8.84
N GLY A 96 -27.83 -23.98 9.16
CA GLY A 96 -27.14 -22.76 9.62
C GLY A 96 -27.01 -21.71 8.51
N ASP A 97 -26.10 -21.94 7.56
CA ASP A 97 -25.66 -20.96 6.54
C ASP A 97 -26.80 -20.38 5.67
N LYS A 98 -27.95 -21.06 5.62
CA LYS A 98 -29.16 -20.62 4.89
C LYS A 98 -29.89 -19.45 5.56
N SER A 99 -29.75 -19.28 6.89
CA SER A 99 -30.31 -18.11 7.60
C SER A 99 -29.75 -16.80 7.05
N ASP A 100 -28.42 -16.76 6.94
CA ASP A 100 -27.69 -15.52 6.83
C ASP A 100 -27.55 -15.12 5.36
N THR A 101 -27.41 -16.10 4.46
CA THR A 101 -27.54 -15.92 3.00
C THR A 101 -28.93 -15.41 2.59
N ILE A 102 -30.02 -15.96 3.13
CA ILE A 102 -31.39 -15.45 2.86
C ILE A 102 -31.55 -14.01 3.37
N SER A 103 -30.94 -13.67 4.51
CA SER A 103 -31.02 -12.32 5.08
C SER A 103 -30.22 -11.31 4.25
N MET A 104 -29.01 -11.69 3.84
CA MET A 104 -28.10 -10.96 2.96
C MET A 104 -28.72 -10.66 1.59
N LEU A 105 -29.30 -11.67 0.92
CA LEU A 105 -29.95 -11.51 -0.39
C LEU A 105 -31.17 -10.58 -0.34
N LYS A 106 -31.94 -10.62 0.75
CA LYS A 106 -33.08 -9.71 0.95
C LYS A 106 -32.65 -8.25 1.12
N GLU A 107 -31.62 -8.00 1.93
CA GLU A 107 -31.13 -6.64 2.15
C GLU A 107 -30.52 -6.07 0.87
N LEU A 108 -29.76 -6.87 0.12
CA LEU A 108 -29.18 -6.45 -1.16
C LEU A 108 -30.26 -6.15 -2.21
N LYS A 109 -31.31 -6.97 -2.32
CA LYS A 109 -32.49 -6.65 -3.16
C LYS A 109 -33.13 -5.32 -2.76
N LYS A 110 -33.37 -5.12 -1.46
CA LYS A 110 -33.95 -3.89 -0.89
C LYS A 110 -33.09 -2.65 -1.16
N GLN A 111 -31.77 -2.79 -1.29
CA GLN A 111 -30.86 -1.69 -1.65
C GLN A 111 -30.96 -1.33 -3.14
N ILE A 112 -31.06 -2.33 -4.03
CA ILE A 112 -31.24 -2.08 -5.48
C ILE A 112 -32.64 -1.49 -5.75
N GLU A 113 -33.68 -1.92 -5.04
CA GLU A 113 -35.04 -1.37 -5.13
C GLU A 113 -35.15 0.11 -4.70
N GLN A 114 -34.15 0.65 -3.99
CA GLN A 114 -34.09 2.06 -3.60
C GLN A 114 -33.39 2.97 -4.63
N LEU A 115 -32.82 2.42 -5.71
CA LEU A 115 -32.19 3.21 -6.77
C LEU A 115 -33.25 3.94 -7.62
N PRO A 116 -33.09 5.25 -7.90
CA PRO A 116 -34.18 6.10 -8.38
C PRO A 116 -34.69 5.80 -9.81
N GLU A 117 -33.96 5.03 -10.60
CA GLU A 117 -34.29 4.70 -12.01
C GLU A 117 -35.56 3.84 -12.15
N ILE A 118 -35.88 2.99 -11.16
CA ILE A 118 -36.96 1.98 -11.26
C ILE A 118 -38.37 2.64 -11.29
N SER A 119 -38.48 3.91 -10.89
CA SER A 119 -39.76 4.62 -10.76
C SER A 119 -40.43 5.07 -12.07
N LYS A 120 -39.80 4.87 -13.25
CA LYS A 120 -40.25 5.43 -14.54
C LYS A 120 -40.42 4.43 -15.69
N ASN A 121 -41.01 3.26 -15.44
CA ASN A 121 -41.58 2.42 -16.52
C ASN A 121 -42.72 1.51 -16.02
N SER A 122 -43.87 2.10 -15.68
CA SER A 122 -45.04 1.38 -15.16
C SER A 122 -46.39 1.89 -15.70
N ILE A 123 -46.46 2.25 -16.98
CA ILE A 123 -47.72 2.50 -17.70
C ILE A 123 -47.69 1.88 -19.12
N GLY A 124 -48.37 0.74 -19.31
CA GLY A 124 -49.02 0.43 -20.60
C GLY A 124 -48.63 -0.84 -21.38
N VAL A 125 -49.45 -1.89 -21.20
CA VAL A 125 -49.92 -2.86 -22.23
C VAL A 125 -48.93 -3.87 -22.88
N ASP A 126 -49.23 -5.14 -22.62
CA ASP A 126 -49.10 -6.38 -23.41
C ASP A 126 -48.24 -6.39 -24.70
N SER A 127 -47.15 -7.17 -24.69
CA SER A 127 -46.75 -8.05 -25.80
C SER A 127 -45.71 -9.10 -25.37
N ASP A 128 -45.86 -10.36 -25.83
CA ASP A 128 -44.94 -11.48 -25.55
C ASP A 128 -43.68 -11.45 -26.45
N GLU A 129 -42.70 -10.58 -26.17
CA GLU A 129 -41.31 -10.81 -26.60
C GLU A 129 -40.31 -10.36 -25.51
N ASN A 130 -39.37 -11.24 -25.15
CA ASN A 130 -38.26 -10.87 -24.27
C ASN A 130 -37.29 -9.93 -25.02
N PRO A 131 -36.92 -8.76 -24.47
CA PRO A 131 -35.95 -7.87 -25.11
C PRO A 131 -34.57 -8.55 -25.21
N PRO A 132 -33.84 -8.37 -26.32
CA PRO A 132 -32.58 -9.06 -26.56
C PRO A 132 -31.48 -8.58 -25.62
N LEU A 133 -30.71 -9.54 -25.08
CA LEU A 133 -29.50 -9.25 -24.32
C LEU A 133 -28.42 -8.67 -25.25
N LEU A 134 -27.97 -7.46 -24.92
CA LEU A 134 -26.81 -6.80 -25.51
C LEU A 134 -25.64 -6.93 -24.53
N PHE A 135 -24.47 -7.33 -25.02
CA PHE A 135 -23.23 -7.25 -24.26
C PHE A 135 -22.30 -6.22 -24.90
N LYS A 136 -21.25 -5.84 -24.16
CA LYS A 136 -20.31 -4.79 -24.57
C LYS A 136 -18.90 -5.39 -24.66
N ASN A 137 -18.39 -5.54 -25.88
CA ASN A 137 -17.11 -6.19 -26.13
C ASN A 137 -15.94 -5.34 -25.59
N SER A 138 -14.73 -5.91 -25.54
CA SER A 138 -13.50 -5.22 -25.08
C SER A 138 -13.22 -3.88 -25.78
N ASP A 139 -13.69 -3.70 -27.01
CA ASP A 139 -13.55 -2.47 -27.81
C ASP A 139 -14.72 -1.48 -27.62
N GLY A 140 -15.60 -1.71 -26.63
CA GLY A 140 -16.64 -0.77 -26.20
C GLY A 140 -17.92 -0.71 -27.05
N LYS A 141 -18.02 -1.50 -28.13
CA LYS A 141 -19.24 -1.64 -28.95
C LYS A 141 -20.26 -2.61 -28.33
N LEU A 142 -21.53 -2.43 -28.70
CA LEU A 142 -22.66 -3.27 -28.30
C LEU A 142 -23.09 -4.18 -29.46
N GLU A 143 -23.26 -5.48 -29.22
CA GLU A 143 -23.79 -6.45 -30.20
C GLU A 143 -24.80 -7.42 -29.55
N PRO A 144 -25.79 -7.95 -30.31
CA PRO A 144 -26.82 -8.86 -29.81
C PRO A 144 -26.39 -10.32 -29.82
N ILE A 145 -26.78 -11.08 -28.79
CA ILE A 145 -26.43 -12.50 -28.65
C ILE A 145 -27.41 -13.40 -29.41
N HIS A 146 -26.91 -14.20 -30.35
CA HIS A 146 -27.68 -15.28 -30.99
C HIS A 146 -27.61 -16.58 -30.18
N SER A 147 -28.70 -16.95 -29.51
CA SER A 147 -28.84 -18.28 -28.89
C SER A 147 -29.14 -19.34 -29.95
N SER A 148 -28.45 -20.49 -29.90
CA SER A 148 -28.79 -21.65 -30.73
C SER A 148 -28.42 -22.98 -30.05
N SER A 149 -29.46 -23.69 -29.59
CA SER A 149 -29.35 -25.04 -29.01
C SER A 149 -30.33 -25.98 -29.72
N SER A 150 -29.91 -26.54 -30.86
CA SER A 150 -30.57 -27.68 -31.52
C SER A 150 -29.60 -28.38 -32.48
N SER A 151 -29.93 -29.62 -32.85
CA SER A 151 -28.96 -30.61 -33.33
C SER A 151 -28.88 -30.77 -34.85
N CYS A 152 -27.68 -31.13 -35.32
CA CYS A 152 -27.33 -31.86 -36.55
C CYS A 152 -28.11 -31.58 -37.85
N TYR A 153 -27.40 -31.12 -38.89
CA TYR A 153 -27.24 -31.88 -40.15
C TYR A 153 -26.03 -31.36 -40.96
N ILE A 154 -25.67 -32.05 -42.05
CA ILE A 154 -24.47 -31.82 -42.86
C ILE A 154 -24.82 -31.09 -44.16
N GLU A 155 -24.09 -30.02 -44.54
CA GLU A 155 -23.63 -29.86 -45.94
C GLU A 155 -22.45 -28.88 -46.12
N ARG A 156 -21.93 -28.77 -47.35
CA ARG A 156 -20.68 -28.06 -47.73
C ARG A 156 -20.92 -27.04 -48.84
N LYS A 157 -20.37 -25.83 -48.72
CA LYS A 157 -19.84 -24.87 -49.76
C LYS A 157 -19.90 -23.43 -49.21
N SER A 158 -19.29 -22.38 -49.81
CA SER A 158 -17.93 -22.15 -50.34
C SER A 158 -17.92 -20.79 -51.08
N ARG A 159 -16.89 -19.93 -50.91
CA ARG A 159 -16.65 -18.66 -51.67
C ARG A 159 -17.68 -17.53 -51.38
N SER A 160 -17.39 -16.23 -51.58
CA SER A 160 -16.16 -15.51 -51.95
C SER A 160 -16.21 -14.02 -51.55
N LEU A 161 -15.07 -13.34 -51.63
CA LEU A 161 -14.86 -11.88 -51.51
C LEU A 161 -15.69 -11.01 -52.48
N SER A 162 -15.99 -9.78 -52.07
CA SER A 162 -15.88 -8.57 -52.92
C SER A 162 -15.95 -7.28 -52.08
N GLU A 163 -15.09 -6.30 -52.38
CA GLU A 163 -15.17 -4.90 -51.90
C GLU A 163 -16.26 -4.13 -52.67
N ASP A 164 -16.72 -2.95 -52.18
CA ASP A 164 -16.65 -1.69 -52.97
C ASP A 164 -16.95 -0.40 -52.14
N SER A 165 -16.99 0.76 -52.81
CA SER A 165 -16.53 2.06 -52.27
C SER A 165 -17.55 3.23 -52.33
N ILE A 166 -17.46 4.11 -51.32
CA ILE A 166 -17.61 5.60 -51.36
C ILE A 166 -18.85 6.25 -52.04
N LYS A 167 -19.53 7.15 -51.30
CA LYS A 167 -20.10 8.41 -51.86
C LYS A 167 -20.29 9.53 -50.81
N LEU A 168 -20.43 10.77 -51.30
CA LEU A 168 -20.36 12.06 -50.59
C LEU A 168 -21.66 12.89 -50.75
N VAL A 169 -21.63 14.19 -50.33
CA VAL A 169 -22.50 15.34 -50.72
C VAL A 169 -23.65 15.67 -49.72
N PRO A 170 -23.92 16.96 -49.35
CA PRO A 170 -23.09 18.19 -49.29
C PRO A 170 -23.26 19.06 -48.00
N LYS A 171 -22.73 20.29 -48.01
CA LYS A 171 -23.11 21.42 -47.10
C LYS A 171 -23.97 22.46 -47.84
N SER A 172 -24.70 23.30 -47.10
CA SER A 172 -25.28 24.57 -47.57
C SER A 172 -25.23 25.67 -46.48
N GLN A 173 -25.14 26.94 -46.88
CA GLN A 173 -25.00 28.11 -46.00
C GLN A 173 -26.18 29.08 -46.13
N SER A 174 -26.42 29.92 -45.12
CA SER A 174 -27.08 31.22 -45.26
C SER A 174 -26.73 32.16 -44.10
N ASN A 175 -26.42 33.42 -44.39
CA ASN A 175 -26.07 34.45 -43.40
C ASN A 175 -27.31 35.27 -42.96
N GLY A 176 -27.27 35.87 -41.76
CA GLY A 176 -28.22 36.88 -41.30
C GLY A 176 -27.68 37.66 -40.11
N SER A 177 -27.69 39.00 -40.18
CA SER A 177 -27.01 39.89 -39.23
C SER A 177 -27.97 40.89 -38.56
N ILE A 178 -27.69 41.26 -37.30
CA ILE A 178 -28.15 42.48 -36.61
C ILE A 178 -27.09 42.87 -35.56
N GLN A 179 -26.86 44.18 -35.40
CA GLN A 179 -26.05 44.83 -34.35
C GLN A 179 -26.91 45.86 -33.60
N LYS A 180 -26.40 46.38 -32.45
CA LYS A 180 -26.83 47.53 -31.58
C LYS A 180 -27.39 47.12 -30.20
N SER A 181 -27.31 47.90 -29.09
CA SER A 181 -26.57 49.16 -28.72
C SER A 181 -26.93 49.56 -27.26
N VAL A 182 -26.20 50.33 -26.42
CA VAL A 182 -24.83 50.93 -26.44
C VAL A 182 -24.47 51.45 -25.02
N GLU A 183 -23.29 51.04 -24.49
CA GLU A 183 -22.36 51.83 -23.62
C GLU A 183 -22.95 52.40 -22.26
N ASN A 184 -22.33 53.29 -21.44
CA ASN A 184 -21.24 54.27 -21.67
C ASN A 184 -20.53 54.89 -20.43
N ILE A 185 -19.47 55.70 -20.72
CA ILE A 185 -18.62 56.63 -19.92
C ILE A 185 -17.46 55.97 -19.14
N SER A 186 -16.18 56.43 -19.11
CA SER A 186 -15.32 57.38 -19.89
C SER A 186 -13.83 57.04 -19.54
N GLU A 187 -12.72 57.42 -20.22
CA GLU A 187 -12.11 58.72 -20.65
C GLU A 187 -11.65 59.62 -19.47
N GLU A 188 -10.45 60.24 -19.41
CA GLU A 188 -9.20 60.23 -20.23
C GLU A 188 -7.97 60.46 -19.25
N GLY A 189 -6.69 60.75 -19.59
CA GLY A 189 -6.07 61.16 -20.85
C GLY A 189 -4.56 61.52 -20.79
N LYS A 190 -4.03 62.15 -21.85
CA LYS A 190 -2.61 62.63 -22.01
C LYS A 190 -2.58 63.95 -22.84
N PRO A 191 -1.50 64.81 -22.86
CA PRO A 191 -0.21 64.48 -23.51
C PRO A 191 1.06 65.24 -22.97
N GLU A 192 2.18 65.13 -23.70
CA GLU A 192 3.55 65.66 -23.41
C GLU A 192 3.84 67.02 -24.10
N PRO A 193 5.04 67.63 -23.92
CA PRO A 193 6.07 67.43 -24.97
C PRO A 193 7.57 67.55 -24.56
N PHE A 194 8.41 66.68 -25.18
CA PHE A 194 9.84 66.92 -25.52
C PHE A 194 10.87 66.95 -24.34
N LYS A 195 12.23 66.89 -24.46
CA LYS A 195 13.24 66.93 -25.58
C LYS A 195 14.65 66.46 -25.08
N ASP A 196 15.79 66.37 -25.80
CA ASP A 196 16.22 66.59 -27.22
C ASP A 196 17.54 65.82 -27.57
N CYS A 197 17.87 65.71 -28.88
CA CYS A 197 19.19 65.88 -29.56
C CYS A 197 20.55 65.30 -29.02
N LYS A 198 21.45 64.65 -29.80
CA LYS A 198 21.58 64.39 -31.27
C LYS A 198 22.33 63.09 -31.65
N LYS A 199 21.78 62.39 -32.67
CA LYS A 199 22.40 61.71 -33.84
C LYS A 199 23.88 61.29 -33.89
N SER A 200 24.11 60.08 -34.40
CA SER A 200 24.80 59.86 -35.70
C SER A 200 24.32 58.55 -36.36
N ASP A 201 24.24 58.50 -37.69
CA ASP A 201 23.59 57.41 -38.46
C ASP A 201 24.60 56.41 -39.04
N SER A 202 24.27 55.11 -39.06
CA SER A 202 24.66 54.19 -40.14
C SER A 202 23.74 52.96 -40.19
N MET A 203 23.44 52.46 -41.40
CA MET A 203 22.57 51.31 -41.63
C MET A 203 23.35 49.99 -41.60
N VAL A 204 22.89 49.03 -40.80
CA VAL A 204 23.05 47.60 -41.12
C VAL A 204 21.69 46.93 -40.88
N SER A 205 21.15 46.30 -41.91
CA SER A 205 19.91 45.51 -41.78
C SER A 205 20.20 44.20 -41.05
N ASN A 206 19.37 43.81 -40.09
CA ASN A 206 19.29 42.42 -39.68
C ASN A 206 17.86 42.04 -39.30
N THR A 207 17.51 40.81 -39.67
CA THR A 207 16.17 40.21 -39.58
C THR A 207 15.65 40.09 -38.15
N LEU A 208 14.33 40.26 -37.97
CA LEU A 208 13.65 39.72 -36.78
C LEU A 208 13.81 38.20 -36.77
N SER A 209 14.51 37.67 -35.76
CA SER A 209 14.45 36.25 -35.43
C SER A 209 13.32 36.05 -34.42
N ASN A 210 12.38 35.17 -34.74
CA ASN A 210 11.38 34.71 -33.77
C ASN A 210 12.10 33.85 -32.72
N VAL A 211 12.44 34.44 -31.58
CA VAL A 211 12.96 33.71 -30.42
C VAL A 211 11.78 33.07 -29.71
N SER A 212 11.69 31.74 -29.79
CA SER A 212 10.75 30.96 -28.99
C SER A 212 11.05 31.17 -27.50
N PRO A 213 10.05 31.17 -26.60
CA PRO A 213 10.31 31.30 -25.16
C PRO A 213 11.25 30.18 -24.69
N PRO A 214 12.22 30.48 -23.81
CA PRO A 214 13.14 29.46 -23.30
C PRO A 214 12.37 28.43 -22.48
N ILE A 215 12.64 27.15 -22.72
CA ILE A 215 12.08 26.05 -21.93
C ILE A 215 12.75 26.10 -20.55
N THR A 216 12.03 26.60 -19.54
CA THR A 216 12.54 26.66 -18.16
C THR A 216 12.42 25.31 -17.47
N HIS A 217 13.02 25.17 -16.28
CA HIS A 217 12.81 24.01 -15.43
C HIS A 217 11.36 23.95 -14.92
N GLN A 218 10.85 25.08 -14.43
CA GLN A 218 9.49 25.24 -13.93
C GLN A 218 8.45 24.83 -14.99
N SER A 219 8.55 25.31 -16.23
CA SER A 219 7.58 25.00 -17.30
C SER A 219 7.54 23.52 -17.69
N VAL A 220 8.55 22.73 -17.32
CA VAL A 220 8.56 21.26 -17.47
C VAL A 220 7.95 20.60 -16.24
N TYR A 221 8.23 21.12 -15.04
CA TYR A 221 7.58 20.69 -13.79
C TYR A 221 6.06 20.91 -13.83
N ASP A 222 5.61 22.13 -14.19
CA ASP A 222 4.20 22.50 -14.35
C ASP A 222 3.45 21.55 -15.30
N LEU A 223 4.16 21.01 -16.31
CA LEU A 223 3.63 20.05 -17.27
C LEU A 223 3.53 18.63 -16.67
N VAL A 224 4.46 18.21 -15.81
CA VAL A 224 4.35 16.95 -15.04
C VAL A 224 3.20 17.04 -14.03
N GLU A 225 3.12 18.16 -13.30
CA GLU A 225 2.04 18.44 -12.35
C GLU A 225 0.67 18.50 -13.06
N SER A 226 0.61 19.10 -14.27
CA SER A 226 -0.58 19.08 -15.12
C SER A 226 -0.99 17.67 -15.56
N VAL A 227 -0.04 16.79 -15.91
CA VAL A 227 -0.35 15.37 -16.20
C VAL A 227 -0.90 14.69 -14.94
N ARG A 228 -0.24 14.86 -13.80
CA ARG A 228 -0.64 14.28 -12.51
C ARG A 228 -2.07 14.66 -12.12
N ILE A 229 -2.39 15.96 -12.08
CA ILE A 229 -3.72 16.46 -11.68
C ILE A 229 -4.84 15.89 -12.56
N ASN A 230 -4.58 15.71 -13.87
CA ASN A 230 -5.57 15.18 -14.82
C ASN A 230 -5.62 13.64 -14.90
N THR A 231 -4.70 12.91 -14.27
CA THR A 231 -4.60 11.44 -14.38
C THR A 231 -4.58 10.68 -13.06
N GLN A 232 -4.41 11.37 -11.92
CA GLN A 232 -4.23 10.78 -10.58
C GLN A 232 -3.04 9.80 -10.48
N LEU A 233 -2.08 9.90 -11.41
CA LEU A 233 -0.80 9.19 -11.35
C LEU A 233 0.14 9.86 -10.33
N SER A 234 1.02 9.09 -9.70
CA SER A 234 2.10 9.67 -8.89
C SER A 234 3.04 10.54 -9.74
N HIS A 235 3.82 11.42 -9.10
CA HIS A 235 4.78 12.30 -9.76
C HIS A 235 5.74 11.51 -10.67
N GLU A 236 6.29 10.39 -10.17
CA GLU A 236 7.16 9.50 -10.94
C GLU A 236 6.44 8.83 -12.12
N MET A 237 5.20 8.35 -11.93
CA MET A 237 4.42 7.77 -13.04
C MET A 237 4.01 8.81 -14.08
N SER A 238 3.74 10.04 -13.66
CA SER A 238 3.43 11.18 -14.54
C SER A 238 4.66 11.61 -15.35
N ARG A 239 5.83 11.61 -14.72
CA ARG A 239 7.14 11.84 -15.33
C ARG A 239 7.46 10.75 -16.36
N ILE A 240 7.26 9.47 -16.02
CA ILE A 240 7.40 8.33 -16.95
C ILE A 240 6.42 8.44 -18.13
N ALA A 241 5.16 8.79 -17.87
CA ALA A 241 4.16 8.97 -18.92
C ALA A 241 4.56 10.09 -19.89
N MET A 242 5.01 11.25 -19.38
CA MET A 242 5.54 12.33 -20.21
C MET A 242 6.75 11.88 -21.03
N VAL A 243 7.75 11.25 -20.40
CA VAL A 243 8.96 10.75 -21.08
C VAL A 243 8.58 9.77 -22.20
N THR A 244 7.63 8.87 -21.95
CA THR A 244 7.13 7.90 -22.94
C THR A 244 6.45 8.59 -24.13
N VAL A 245 5.59 9.59 -23.87
CA VAL A 245 4.94 10.38 -24.94
C VAL A 245 5.98 11.16 -25.75
N ILE A 246 6.98 11.79 -25.11
CA ILE A 246 8.04 12.52 -25.80
C ILE A 246 8.93 11.60 -26.64
N GLN A 247 9.22 10.38 -26.14
CA GLN A 247 9.95 9.36 -26.91
C GLN A 247 9.14 8.90 -28.14
N GLY A 248 7.84 8.63 -28.00
CA GLY A 248 6.99 8.31 -29.16
C GLY A 248 6.89 9.46 -30.17
N LEU A 249 6.85 10.71 -29.71
CA LEU A 249 6.89 11.89 -30.57
C LEU A 249 8.22 12.06 -31.33
N HIS A 250 9.32 11.47 -30.85
CA HIS A 250 10.61 11.47 -31.55
C HIS A 250 10.58 10.62 -32.85
N GLU A 251 9.67 9.66 -32.98
CA GLU A 251 9.45 8.90 -34.22
C GLU A 251 8.53 9.63 -35.21
N LEU A 252 7.69 10.56 -34.72
CA LEU A 252 6.63 11.21 -35.50
C LEU A 252 6.97 12.65 -35.94
N LEU A 253 7.93 13.32 -35.30
CA LEU A 253 8.25 14.73 -35.53
C LEU A 253 9.54 14.96 -36.36
N PRO A 254 9.65 16.08 -37.10
CA PRO A 254 10.87 16.42 -37.83
C PRO A 254 12.06 16.68 -36.89
N ALA A 255 13.27 16.35 -37.36
CA ALA A 255 14.50 16.47 -36.59
C ALA A 255 14.85 17.89 -36.10
N SER A 256 14.20 18.93 -36.63
CA SER A 256 14.29 20.31 -36.11
C SER A 256 13.68 20.49 -34.71
N VAL A 257 12.83 19.57 -34.26
CA VAL A 257 12.16 19.63 -32.94
C VAL A 257 12.95 18.86 -31.87
N PHE A 258 13.79 17.90 -32.26
CA PHE A 258 14.53 17.03 -31.33
C PHE A 258 15.38 17.77 -30.28
N PRO A 259 16.04 18.92 -30.57
CA PRO A 259 16.74 19.68 -29.53
C PRO A 259 15.81 20.09 -28.38
N TYR A 260 14.63 20.61 -28.69
CA TYR A 260 13.64 21.03 -27.69
C TYR A 260 13.10 19.85 -26.88
N LEU A 261 12.80 18.72 -27.54
CA LEU A 261 12.40 17.49 -26.84
C LEU A 261 13.51 16.99 -25.92
N SER A 262 14.78 17.05 -26.34
CA SER A 262 15.92 16.66 -25.50
C SER A 262 16.12 17.59 -24.29
N THR A 263 15.84 18.89 -24.44
CA THR A 263 15.81 19.83 -23.30
C THR A 263 14.72 19.46 -22.32
N ILE A 264 13.48 19.21 -22.77
CA ILE A 264 12.38 18.80 -21.90
C ILE A 264 12.71 17.49 -21.19
N LEU A 265 13.24 16.48 -21.89
CA LEU A 265 13.69 15.23 -21.29
C LEU A 265 14.77 15.47 -20.22
N SER A 266 15.76 16.33 -20.48
CA SER A 266 16.82 16.65 -19.51
C SER A 266 16.32 17.36 -18.26
N HIS A 267 15.34 18.27 -18.39
CA HIS A 267 14.71 18.94 -17.24
C HIS A 267 13.77 17.99 -16.49
N SER A 268 13.07 17.08 -17.17
CA SER A 268 12.22 16.04 -16.56
C SER A 268 12.98 14.96 -15.76
N GLN A 269 14.31 15.04 -15.69
CA GLN A 269 15.17 14.15 -14.91
C GLN A 269 15.85 14.86 -13.73
N ALA A 270 15.67 16.18 -13.61
CA ALA A 270 16.23 16.97 -12.52
C ALA A 270 15.15 17.27 -11.46
N SER A 271 15.52 17.09 -10.19
CA SER A 271 14.71 17.52 -9.05
C SER A 271 14.58 19.04 -9.04
N LEU A 272 13.51 19.57 -8.42
CA LEU A 272 13.55 20.94 -7.92
C LEU A 272 14.65 21.03 -6.83
N VAL A 273 15.40 22.14 -6.83
CA VAL A 273 16.58 22.36 -5.94
C VAL A 273 16.47 23.67 -5.15
N ASP A 274 15.57 24.56 -5.56
CA ASP A 274 15.41 25.91 -5.01
C ASP A 274 14.09 25.98 -4.23
N ASP A 275 14.19 26.27 -2.93
CA ASP A 275 13.05 26.38 -2.02
C ASP A 275 11.98 27.34 -2.55
N VAL A 276 12.40 28.42 -3.21
CA VAL A 276 11.48 29.43 -3.79
C VAL A 276 10.65 28.87 -4.94
N GLN A 277 11.14 27.83 -5.64
CA GLN A 277 10.41 27.14 -6.72
C GLN A 277 9.48 26.07 -6.15
N ILE A 278 9.94 25.35 -5.10
CA ILE A 278 9.12 24.38 -4.36
C ILE A 278 7.86 25.05 -3.79
N ASP A 279 8.00 26.23 -3.19
CA ASP A 279 6.88 26.98 -2.59
C ASP A 279 5.85 27.52 -3.59
N GLN A 280 6.15 27.50 -4.89
CA GLN A 280 5.22 27.89 -5.97
C GLN A 280 4.42 26.72 -6.55
N THR A 281 4.74 25.47 -6.18
CA THR A 281 4.02 24.28 -6.67
C THR A 281 2.61 24.18 -6.09
N HIS A 282 1.68 23.56 -6.84
CA HIS A 282 0.32 23.37 -6.36
C HIS A 282 0.33 22.48 -5.10
N ASP A 283 1.09 21.38 -5.12
CA ASP A 283 1.24 20.49 -3.96
C ASP A 283 1.70 21.21 -2.68
N ALA A 284 2.73 22.06 -2.76
CA ALA A 284 3.22 22.81 -1.59
C ALA A 284 2.14 23.75 -1.04
N SER A 285 1.48 24.50 -1.93
CA SER A 285 0.41 25.42 -1.54
C SER A 285 -0.77 24.69 -0.89
N ARG A 286 -1.15 23.52 -1.43
CA ARG A 286 -2.29 22.75 -0.95
C ARG A 286 -2.01 22.05 0.38
N LEU A 287 -0.81 21.49 0.58
CA LEU A 287 -0.38 20.99 1.89
C LEU A 287 -0.40 22.08 2.95
N LYS A 288 0.13 23.28 2.66
CA LYS A 288 0.10 24.41 3.60
C LYS A 288 -1.33 24.82 3.98
N ILE A 289 -2.28 24.79 3.04
CA ILE A 289 -3.71 25.01 3.35
C ILE A 289 -4.24 23.90 4.26
N ILE A 290 -4.08 22.62 3.88
CA ILE A 290 -4.63 21.49 4.66
C ILE A 290 -4.06 21.47 6.09
N PHE A 291 -2.76 21.72 6.27
CA PHE A 291 -2.16 21.80 7.59
C PHE A 291 -2.76 22.95 8.41
N ASN A 292 -2.99 24.14 7.83
CA ASN A 292 -3.63 25.25 8.54
C ASN A 292 -5.08 24.94 8.96
N GLU A 293 -5.86 24.29 8.10
CA GLU A 293 -7.23 23.87 8.43
C GLU A 293 -7.25 22.81 9.56
N LEU A 294 -6.36 21.81 9.52
CA LEU A 294 -6.23 20.81 10.59
C LEU A 294 -5.71 21.40 11.91
N ILE A 295 -4.83 22.42 11.86
CA ILE A 295 -4.43 23.21 13.03
C ILE A 295 -5.64 23.95 13.60
N SER A 296 -6.47 24.58 12.76
CA SER A 296 -7.68 25.29 13.17
C SER A 296 -8.70 24.37 13.86
N CYS A 297 -8.94 23.17 13.32
CA CYS A 297 -9.83 22.16 13.93
C CYS A 297 -9.36 21.70 15.32
N LYS A 298 -8.04 21.64 15.56
CA LYS A 298 -7.47 21.36 16.89
C LYS A 298 -7.68 22.53 17.86
N GLU A 299 -7.53 23.76 17.39
CA GLU A 299 -7.62 24.95 18.24
C GLU A 299 -9.07 25.27 18.65
N ASP A 300 -10.07 24.88 17.87
CA ASP A 300 -11.48 25.07 18.26
C ASP A 300 -11.80 24.38 19.60
N ALA A 301 -12.30 25.18 20.55
CA ALA A 301 -12.74 24.75 21.86
C ALA A 301 -14.21 24.31 21.88
N GLN A 302 -14.98 24.64 20.83
CA GLN A 302 -16.42 24.39 20.74
C GLN A 302 -16.72 23.00 20.18
N GLN A 303 -16.00 22.55 19.13
CA GLN A 303 -16.02 21.16 18.66
C GLN A 303 -15.74 20.13 19.77
N ARG A 304 -14.87 20.46 20.74
CA ARG A 304 -14.60 19.62 21.92
C ARG A 304 -15.78 19.49 22.91
N SER A 305 -16.83 20.31 22.76
CA SER A 305 -18.02 20.31 23.61
C SER A 305 -19.29 19.83 22.89
N TRP A 306 -19.32 19.92 21.55
CA TRP A 306 -20.42 19.46 20.70
C TRP A 306 -19.87 18.50 19.64
N MET A 307 -20.29 17.23 19.71
CA MET A 307 -19.89 16.19 18.75
C MET A 307 -20.62 16.39 17.41
N LEU A 308 -20.18 17.39 16.65
CA LEU A 308 -20.75 17.78 15.36
C LEU A 308 -20.30 16.79 14.28
N HIS A 309 -21.09 15.73 14.07
CA HIS A 309 -20.87 14.78 12.99
C HIS A 309 -20.84 15.41 11.59
N GLU A 310 -21.35 16.65 11.44
CA GLU A 310 -21.33 17.44 10.20
C GLU A 310 -19.91 17.85 9.76
N ASP A 311 -18.92 17.89 10.65
CA ASP A 311 -17.52 18.18 10.28
C ASP A 311 -16.67 16.94 9.98
N GLU A 312 -17.14 15.74 10.34
CA GLU A 312 -16.32 14.53 10.32
C GLU A 312 -15.87 14.15 8.90
N ASP A 313 -16.74 14.32 7.90
CA ASP A 313 -16.44 14.00 6.51
C ASP A 313 -15.52 15.04 5.85
N VAL A 314 -15.64 16.32 6.22
CA VAL A 314 -14.71 17.38 5.76
C VAL A 314 -13.29 17.13 6.31
N ILE A 315 -13.17 16.71 7.58
CA ILE A 315 -11.88 16.35 8.17
C ILE A 315 -11.31 15.09 7.51
N LYS A 316 -12.14 14.08 7.16
CA LYS A 316 -11.70 12.92 6.37
C LYS A 316 -11.17 13.35 5.00
N GLU A 317 -11.89 14.19 4.27
CA GLU A 317 -11.46 14.67 2.94
C GLU A 317 -10.10 15.35 3.00
N TYR A 318 -9.89 16.26 3.96
CA TYR A 318 -8.58 16.91 4.16
C TYR A 318 -7.46 15.91 4.48
N ILE A 319 -7.69 14.91 5.34
CA ILE A 319 -6.64 13.94 5.70
C ILE A 319 -6.38 12.94 4.55
N VAL A 320 -7.41 12.54 3.79
CA VAL A 320 -7.26 11.69 2.60
C VAL A 320 -6.51 12.43 1.49
N GLU A 321 -6.80 13.70 1.27
CA GLU A 321 -6.06 14.53 0.32
C GLU A 321 -4.60 14.70 0.76
N MET A 322 -4.34 14.97 2.04
CA MET A 322 -2.99 15.04 2.62
C MET A 322 -2.23 13.72 2.43
N ILE A 323 -2.84 12.57 2.72
CA ILE A 323 -2.24 11.24 2.47
C ILE A 323 -1.92 11.08 0.97
N SER A 324 -2.84 11.46 0.09
CA SER A 324 -2.62 11.36 -1.35
C SER A 324 -1.46 12.23 -1.82
N ILE A 325 -1.38 13.50 -1.39
CA ILE A 325 -0.26 14.37 -1.76
C ILE A 325 1.05 13.83 -1.19
N LEU A 326 1.11 13.49 0.11
CA LEU A 326 2.33 12.96 0.74
C LEU A 326 2.82 11.62 0.16
N SER A 327 1.92 10.82 -0.44
CA SER A 327 2.26 9.55 -1.09
C SER A 327 2.59 9.67 -2.59
N ASN A 328 2.00 10.65 -3.28
CA ASN A 328 2.01 10.74 -4.75
C ASN A 328 2.72 11.98 -5.32
N ALA A 329 3.08 12.97 -4.50
CA ALA A 329 3.84 14.15 -4.91
C ALA A 329 5.35 13.86 -5.05
N ASP A 330 6.14 14.89 -5.33
CA ASP A 330 7.59 14.82 -5.18
C ASP A 330 7.98 14.85 -3.69
N ALA A 331 8.72 13.83 -3.23
CA ALA A 331 9.16 13.72 -1.84
C ALA A 331 10.13 14.85 -1.41
N SER A 332 10.73 15.61 -2.33
CA SER A 332 11.45 16.86 -2.01
C SER A 332 10.50 17.95 -1.52
N ILE A 333 9.36 18.15 -2.20
CA ILE A 333 8.32 19.13 -1.85
C ILE A 333 7.71 18.77 -0.49
N SER A 334 7.30 17.51 -0.31
CA SER A 334 6.72 17.06 0.96
C SER A 334 7.70 17.25 2.13
N ARG A 335 9.00 16.96 1.95
CA ARG A 335 10.04 17.23 2.96
C ARG A 335 10.24 18.71 3.26
N HIS A 336 10.23 19.59 2.26
CA HIS A 336 10.34 21.04 2.48
C HIS A 336 9.15 21.56 3.33
N VAL A 337 7.92 21.18 2.98
CA VAL A 337 6.73 21.64 3.72
C VAL A 337 6.66 21.06 5.14
N ILE A 338 7.01 19.79 5.37
CA ILE A 338 6.95 19.22 6.74
C ILE A 338 8.11 19.68 7.64
N SER A 339 9.27 20.04 7.08
CA SER A 339 10.42 20.55 7.86
C SER A 339 10.33 22.04 8.19
N SER A 340 9.40 22.75 7.54
CA SER A 340 9.03 24.13 7.88
C SER A 340 8.68 24.28 9.37
N ASP A 341 9.04 25.42 9.95
CA ASP A 341 8.89 25.74 11.38
C ASP A 341 9.33 24.63 12.34
N GLN A 342 10.46 23.97 12.03
CA GLN A 342 11.04 22.89 12.84
C GLN A 342 10.06 21.73 13.08
N TYR A 343 9.33 21.32 12.03
CA TYR A 343 8.33 20.26 12.09
C TYR A 343 7.17 20.54 13.08
N HIS A 344 6.83 21.83 13.26
CA HIS A 344 5.68 22.23 14.08
C HIS A 344 4.39 21.51 13.66
N VAL A 345 4.17 21.36 12.34
CA VAL A 345 3.04 20.63 11.75
C VAL A 345 2.93 19.20 12.32
N ILE A 346 4.02 18.43 12.30
CA ILE A 346 4.07 17.05 12.82
C ILE A 346 3.71 17.02 14.31
N THR A 347 4.33 17.92 15.08
CA THR A 347 4.09 18.04 16.52
C THR A 347 2.62 18.37 16.82
N THR A 348 2.01 19.24 16.03
CA THR A 348 0.61 19.64 16.19
C THR A 348 -0.38 18.56 15.72
N LEU A 349 -0.07 17.80 14.66
CA LEU A 349 -0.88 16.63 14.25
C LEU A 349 -0.85 15.51 15.32
N ILE A 350 0.29 15.28 15.97
CA ILE A 350 0.39 14.33 17.10
C ILE A 350 -0.47 14.79 18.28
N GLN A 351 -0.47 16.09 18.61
CA GLN A 351 -1.36 16.65 19.63
C GLN A 351 -2.83 16.53 19.24
N TYR A 352 -3.18 16.67 17.96
CA TYR A 352 -4.54 16.46 17.47
C TYR A 352 -4.96 14.97 17.59
N TYR A 353 -4.10 14.01 17.24
CA TYR A 353 -4.36 12.57 17.43
C TYR A 353 -4.62 12.17 18.90
N GLN A 354 -4.01 12.90 19.85
CA GLN A 354 -4.23 12.71 21.29
C GLN A 354 -5.58 13.30 21.77
N MET A 355 -6.09 14.35 21.12
CA MET A 355 -7.36 14.99 21.48
C MET A 355 -8.57 14.40 20.74
N GLU A 356 -8.38 13.90 19.52
CA GLU A 356 -9.42 13.28 18.72
C GLU A 356 -9.85 11.93 19.31
N THR A 357 -11.16 11.65 19.29
CA THR A 357 -11.78 10.45 19.86
C THR A 357 -12.40 9.55 18.79
N ARG A 358 -12.76 10.11 17.63
CA ARG A 358 -13.42 9.41 16.53
C ARG A 358 -12.43 8.48 15.81
N TRP A 359 -12.72 7.18 15.84
CA TRP A 359 -11.82 6.17 15.25
C TRP A 359 -11.59 6.37 13.74
N SER A 360 -12.61 6.82 13.00
CA SER A 360 -12.53 7.14 11.58
C SER A 360 -11.39 8.11 11.26
N ILE A 361 -11.33 9.23 11.97
CA ILE A 361 -10.27 10.24 11.81
C ILE A 361 -8.93 9.70 12.35
N ARG A 362 -8.92 9.06 13.54
CA ARG A 362 -7.69 8.50 14.12
C ARG A 362 -7.04 7.45 13.21
N GLN A 363 -7.83 6.61 12.53
CA GLN A 363 -7.33 5.63 11.55
C GLN A 363 -6.63 6.31 10.37
N LEU A 364 -7.20 7.39 9.81
CA LEU A 364 -6.57 8.16 8.75
C LEU A 364 -5.31 8.89 9.25
N LEU A 365 -5.31 9.44 10.47
CA LEU A 365 -4.10 10.01 11.07
C LEU A 365 -2.98 8.98 11.25
N LEU A 366 -3.28 7.73 11.62
CA LEU A 366 -2.29 6.64 11.69
C LEU A 366 -1.71 6.31 10.31
N GLN A 367 -2.54 6.30 9.26
CA GLN A 367 -2.07 6.13 7.87
C GLN A 367 -1.17 7.31 7.44
N ALA A 368 -1.58 8.54 7.72
CA ALA A 368 -0.79 9.73 7.44
C ALA A 368 0.56 9.71 8.17
N PHE A 369 0.60 9.32 9.45
CA PHE A 369 1.84 9.16 10.19
C PHE A 369 2.75 8.09 9.56
N GLY A 370 2.21 6.97 9.10
CA GLY A 370 2.98 5.94 8.38
C GLY A 370 3.61 6.45 7.08
N VAL A 371 2.88 7.25 6.30
CA VAL A 371 3.44 7.92 5.10
C VAL A 371 4.50 8.95 5.49
N LEU A 372 4.25 9.76 6.53
CA LEU A 372 5.21 10.75 7.04
C LEU A 372 6.51 10.09 7.55
N CYS A 373 6.44 8.90 8.16
CA CYS A 373 7.62 8.10 8.52
C CYS A 373 8.45 7.68 7.30
N SER A 374 7.85 7.49 6.12
CA SER A 374 8.60 7.13 4.90
C SER A 374 9.40 8.29 4.30
N LEU A 375 8.99 9.54 4.57
CA LEU A 375 9.57 10.73 3.93
C LEU A 375 10.89 11.18 4.58
N ASP A 376 10.99 11.21 5.91
CA ASP A 376 12.17 11.72 6.61
C ASP A 376 12.40 11.04 7.96
N LYS A 377 13.64 10.62 8.24
CA LYS A 377 14.05 10.04 9.53
C LYS A 377 13.76 10.98 10.71
N THR A 378 13.87 12.28 10.51
CA THR A 378 13.62 13.30 11.56
C THR A 378 12.19 13.20 12.10
N VAL A 379 11.22 12.88 11.23
CA VAL A 379 9.82 12.63 11.63
C VAL A 379 9.72 11.43 12.56
N ILE A 380 10.44 10.34 12.27
CA ILE A 380 10.48 9.13 13.12
C ILE A 380 11.01 9.49 14.52
N ASN A 381 12.08 10.27 14.61
CA ASN A 381 12.65 10.72 15.89
C ASN A 381 11.68 11.64 16.68
N ILE A 382 11.01 12.57 15.99
CA ILE A 382 9.95 13.41 16.60
C ILE A 382 8.80 12.54 17.13
N MET A 383 8.36 11.53 16.38
CA MET A 383 7.31 10.61 16.84
C MET A 383 7.77 9.78 18.05
N LEU A 384 8.99 9.22 18.00
CA LEU A 384 9.62 8.45 19.07
C LEU A 384 9.77 9.24 20.39
N THR A 385 10.01 10.55 20.29
CA THR A 385 10.19 11.45 21.45
C THR A 385 8.90 12.16 21.89
N SER A 386 7.80 11.98 21.16
CA SER A 386 6.48 12.53 21.47
C SER A 386 5.66 11.63 22.40
N VAL A 387 4.44 12.05 22.76
CA VAL A 387 3.50 11.21 23.54
C VAL A 387 2.92 10.04 22.72
N LEU A 388 3.11 10.02 21.38
CA LEU A 388 2.49 9.05 20.47
C LEU A 388 2.76 7.58 20.83
N PRO A 389 3.98 7.10 21.15
CA PRO A 389 4.22 5.70 21.46
C PRO A 389 3.42 5.21 22.67
N SER A 390 3.29 6.05 23.70
CA SER A 390 2.47 5.79 24.90
C SER A 390 0.96 5.80 24.61
N GLU A 391 0.48 6.68 23.72
CA GLU A 391 -0.92 6.68 23.26
C GLU A 391 -1.23 5.40 22.47
N LEU A 392 -0.34 4.97 21.57
CA LEU A 392 -0.47 3.73 20.79
C LEU A 392 -0.48 2.49 21.70
N ALA A 393 0.44 2.42 22.68
CA ALA A 393 0.49 1.32 23.64
C ALA A 393 -0.80 1.23 24.50
N ARG A 394 -1.37 2.39 24.90
CA ARG A 394 -2.67 2.44 25.59
C ARG A 394 -3.82 2.03 24.66
N ASP A 395 -3.82 2.48 23.40
CA ASP A 395 -4.83 2.13 22.40
C ASP A 395 -4.89 0.62 22.13
N ILE A 396 -3.72 -0.02 22.02
CA ILE A 396 -3.52 -1.47 21.87
C ILE A 396 -4.07 -2.24 23.08
N THR A 397 -3.57 -1.94 24.29
CA THR A 397 -3.93 -2.65 25.52
C THR A 397 -5.39 -2.45 25.93
N THR A 398 -6.01 -1.32 25.57
CA THR A 398 -7.42 -1.03 25.88
C THR A 398 -8.39 -1.75 24.94
N ASN A 399 -7.97 -2.15 23.72
CA ASN A 399 -8.86 -2.65 22.67
C ASN A 399 -8.42 -4.00 22.06
N PRO A 400 -8.11 -5.05 22.86
CA PRO A 400 -7.44 -6.28 22.42
C PRO A 400 -8.21 -7.16 21.42
N ARG A 401 -9.47 -6.82 21.08
CA ARG A 401 -10.30 -7.55 20.10
C ARG A 401 -10.55 -6.79 18.79
N ASN A 402 -10.14 -5.52 18.69
CA ASN A 402 -10.34 -4.71 17.49
C ASN A 402 -9.16 -4.88 16.55
N ILE A 403 -9.17 -5.94 15.73
CA ILE A 403 -8.05 -6.31 14.85
C ILE A 403 -7.59 -5.16 13.93
N PRO A 404 -8.46 -4.38 13.25
CA PRO A 404 -8.03 -3.22 12.47
C PRO A 404 -7.29 -2.17 13.30
N LYS A 405 -7.75 -1.89 14.52
CA LYS A 405 -7.08 -0.94 15.42
C LYS A 405 -5.73 -1.45 15.90
N LEU A 406 -5.64 -2.73 16.28
CA LEU A 406 -4.36 -3.36 16.62
C LEU A 406 -3.38 -3.26 15.45
N ASN A 407 -3.83 -3.60 14.24
CA ASN A 407 -3.01 -3.56 13.02
C ASN A 407 -2.41 -2.17 12.77
N TYR A 408 -3.23 -1.11 12.67
CA TYR A 408 -2.70 0.24 12.46
C TYR A 408 -1.83 0.75 13.61
N SER A 409 -2.23 0.54 14.87
CA SER A 409 -1.45 1.05 16.02
C SER A 409 -0.10 0.33 16.18
N SER A 410 -0.04 -0.99 15.98
CA SER A 410 1.19 -1.76 16.07
C SER A 410 2.09 -1.61 14.85
N LEU A 411 1.53 -1.45 13.65
CA LEU A 411 2.31 -1.16 12.44
C LEU A 411 3.02 0.19 12.57
N LEU A 412 2.32 1.25 12.99
CA LEU A 412 2.94 2.55 13.20
C LEU A 412 3.98 2.52 14.34
N LEU A 413 3.70 1.78 15.43
CA LEU A 413 4.67 1.63 16.52
C LEU A 413 5.93 0.87 16.05
N THR A 414 5.77 -0.13 15.16
CA THR A 414 6.89 -0.84 14.51
C THR A 414 7.70 0.10 13.60
N MET A 415 7.02 0.95 12.81
CA MET A 415 7.65 1.99 11.99
C MET A 415 8.45 2.98 12.84
N ILE A 416 7.92 3.41 14.00
CA ILE A 416 8.60 4.34 14.91
C ILE A 416 9.88 3.71 15.49
N PHE A 417 9.85 2.45 15.91
CA PHE A 417 11.03 1.76 16.45
C PHE A 417 12.00 1.22 15.38
N SER A 418 11.63 1.24 14.10
CA SER A 418 12.43 0.63 13.00
C SER A 418 13.87 1.14 12.89
N MET A 419 14.14 2.38 13.30
CA MET A 419 15.47 3.00 13.25
C MET A 419 16.39 2.62 14.42
N GLY A 420 15.88 1.95 15.46
CA GLY A 420 16.67 1.52 16.62
C GLY A 420 17.21 2.66 17.50
N GLU A 421 16.62 3.84 17.45
CA GLU A 421 17.00 4.95 18.33
C GLU A 421 16.37 4.79 19.73
N PRO A 422 17.05 5.20 20.81
CA PRO A 422 16.59 4.98 22.19
C PRO A 422 15.42 5.91 22.56
N MET A 423 14.31 5.33 23.04
CA MET A 423 13.15 6.11 23.48
C MET A 423 13.41 6.86 24.81
N PRO A 424 12.76 8.01 25.05
CA PRO A 424 12.75 8.65 26.35
C PRO A 424 12.33 7.72 27.49
N VAL A 425 13.03 7.80 28.63
CA VAL A 425 12.85 6.90 29.78
C VAL A 425 11.41 6.89 30.33
N THR A 426 10.69 8.01 30.19
CA THR A 426 9.27 8.17 30.55
C THR A 426 8.35 7.18 29.85
N HIS A 427 8.69 6.68 28.65
CA HIS A 427 7.85 5.70 27.97
C HIS A 427 7.96 4.30 28.55
N ASN A 428 8.95 3.98 29.40
CA ASN A 428 9.02 2.69 30.09
C ASN A 428 7.85 2.45 31.05
N GLU A 429 7.14 3.50 31.49
CA GLU A 429 5.91 3.35 32.28
C GLU A 429 4.75 2.73 31.45
N PHE A 430 4.77 2.91 30.12
CA PHE A 430 3.70 2.49 29.20
C PHE A 430 4.12 1.34 28.28
N LEU A 431 5.39 1.31 27.85
CA LEU A 431 5.98 0.29 26.97
C LEU A 431 7.00 -0.61 27.70
N GLY A 432 6.97 -0.61 29.03
CA GLY A 432 7.79 -1.50 29.86
C GLY A 432 7.30 -2.95 29.89
N LYS A 433 7.83 -3.71 30.85
CA LYS A 433 7.64 -5.16 30.99
C LYS A 433 6.19 -5.63 30.88
N THR A 434 5.24 -4.93 31.51
CA THR A 434 3.80 -5.29 31.49
C THR A 434 3.19 -5.23 30.09
N PHE A 435 3.59 -4.25 29.28
CA PHE A 435 3.15 -4.15 27.89
C PHE A 435 3.75 -5.28 27.05
N LEU A 436 5.05 -5.53 27.18
CA LEU A 436 5.74 -6.59 26.45
C LEU A 436 5.22 -7.99 26.80
N ALA A 437 4.86 -8.24 28.06
CA ALA A 437 4.18 -9.46 28.49
C ALA A 437 2.82 -9.63 27.77
N PHE A 438 1.99 -8.58 27.74
CA PHE A 438 0.73 -8.59 26.99
C PHE A 438 0.94 -8.86 25.49
N ILE A 439 1.94 -8.25 24.85
CA ILE A 439 2.25 -8.47 23.43
C ILE A 439 2.69 -9.94 23.21
N LEU A 440 3.56 -10.48 24.06
CA LEU A 440 3.99 -11.89 24.03
C LEU A 440 2.84 -12.87 24.25
N ASP A 441 1.90 -12.56 25.16
CA ASP A 441 0.71 -13.38 25.39
C ASP A 441 -0.20 -13.45 24.16
N ASN A 442 -0.35 -12.36 23.41
CA ASN A 442 -1.14 -12.36 22.17
C ASN A 442 -0.40 -12.98 20.96
N ILE A 443 0.92 -13.22 21.05
CA ILE A 443 1.67 -13.99 20.04
C ILE A 443 1.44 -15.49 20.25
N GLU A 444 1.43 -15.98 21.49
CA GLU A 444 1.15 -17.38 21.82
C GLU A 444 -0.35 -17.72 21.83
N TYR A 445 -1.19 -16.75 22.22
CA TYR A 445 -2.63 -16.89 22.38
C TYR A 445 -3.36 -15.69 21.73
N PRO A 446 -3.38 -15.58 20.39
CA PRO A 446 -4.05 -14.49 19.69
C PRO A 446 -5.56 -14.46 20.00
N PRO A 447 -6.20 -13.27 19.88
CA PRO A 447 -7.61 -13.09 20.22
C PRO A 447 -8.54 -13.88 19.28
N ASP A 448 -9.70 -14.26 19.80
CA ASP A 448 -10.76 -15.00 19.08
C ASP A 448 -11.37 -14.26 17.88
N THR A 449 -10.98 -13.00 17.67
CA THR A 449 -11.35 -12.19 16.50
C THR A 449 -10.30 -12.18 15.38
N ASP A 450 -9.10 -12.75 15.57
CA ASP A 450 -8.04 -12.83 14.55
C ASP A 450 -8.24 -14.01 13.60
N LEU A 451 -9.27 -13.92 12.74
CA LEU A 451 -9.64 -14.97 11.78
C LEU A 451 -8.59 -15.21 10.67
N ASP A 452 -7.71 -14.23 10.44
CA ASP A 452 -6.68 -14.26 9.39
C ASP A 452 -5.27 -14.62 9.94
N GLU A 453 -5.14 -14.87 11.25
CA GLU A 453 -3.88 -15.24 11.92
C GLU A 453 -2.78 -14.13 11.83
N GLN A 454 -3.19 -12.85 11.76
CA GLN A 454 -2.31 -11.71 11.51
C GLN A 454 -1.64 -11.16 12.78
N ILE A 455 -2.29 -11.27 13.95
CA ILE A 455 -1.83 -10.64 15.19
C ILE A 455 -0.46 -11.17 15.64
N PRO A 456 -0.15 -12.49 15.58
CA PRO A 456 1.16 -12.98 15.96
C PRO A 456 2.32 -12.40 15.15
N ASP A 457 2.18 -12.23 13.83
CA ASP A 457 3.27 -11.67 12.99
C ASP A 457 3.40 -10.15 13.15
N LEU A 458 2.27 -9.45 13.28
CA LEU A 458 2.22 -8.02 13.59
C LEU A 458 2.93 -7.69 14.92
N PHE A 459 2.57 -8.40 15.99
CA PHE A 459 3.16 -8.23 17.31
C PHE A 459 4.60 -8.73 17.38
N LEU A 460 4.96 -9.75 16.59
CA LEU A 460 6.35 -10.20 16.48
C LEU A 460 7.23 -9.12 15.87
N ASN A 461 6.82 -8.51 14.76
CA ASN A 461 7.54 -7.39 14.13
C ASN A 461 7.73 -6.21 15.10
N LEU A 462 6.70 -5.90 15.90
CA LEU A 462 6.77 -4.88 16.95
C LEU A 462 7.82 -5.21 18.02
N ILE A 463 7.92 -6.47 18.49
CA ILE A 463 8.96 -6.88 19.44
C ILE A 463 10.35 -6.78 18.80
N ILE A 464 10.51 -7.25 17.55
CA ILE A 464 11.79 -7.20 16.84
C ILE A 464 12.26 -5.74 16.68
N SER A 465 11.36 -4.82 16.32
CA SER A 465 11.70 -3.39 16.19
C SER A 465 11.97 -2.74 17.53
N PHE A 466 11.12 -2.96 18.54
CA PHE A 466 11.30 -2.39 19.87
C PHE A 466 12.61 -2.85 20.51
N ASN A 467 13.07 -4.07 20.20
CA ASN A 467 14.32 -4.61 20.71
C ASN A 467 15.58 -3.93 20.13
N LEU A 468 15.52 -3.30 18.93
CA LEU A 468 16.69 -2.69 18.28
C LEU A 468 17.42 -1.67 19.17
N GLN A 469 16.66 -0.91 19.97
CA GLN A 469 17.17 0.26 20.71
C GLN A 469 18.11 -0.05 21.90
N PHE A 470 18.17 -1.30 22.37
CA PHE A 470 18.94 -1.67 23.56
C PHE A 470 20.36 -2.15 23.20
N THR A 471 21.39 -1.65 23.90
CA THR A 471 22.76 -2.22 23.84
C THR A 471 22.99 -3.19 25.00
N GLU A 472 24.10 -3.96 24.96
CA GLU A 472 24.44 -4.91 26.04
C GLU A 472 24.63 -4.24 27.42
N ASP A 473 24.90 -2.93 27.46
CA ASP A 473 25.06 -2.14 28.69
C ASP A 473 23.73 -1.73 29.36
N VAL A 474 22.58 -1.92 28.68
CA VAL A 474 21.27 -1.42 29.12
C VAL A 474 20.37 -2.60 29.52
N GLU A 475 19.57 -2.43 30.57
CA GLU A 475 18.55 -3.41 30.93
C GLU A 475 17.48 -3.50 29.83
N ASN A 476 17.49 -4.59 29.08
CA ASN A 476 16.55 -4.84 27.99
C ASN A 476 15.22 -5.42 28.54
N PRO A 477 14.08 -4.68 28.46
CA PRO A 477 12.80 -5.13 28.99
C PRO A 477 12.19 -6.30 28.21
N VAL A 478 12.59 -6.52 26.95
CA VAL A 478 12.14 -7.66 26.13
C VAL A 478 12.70 -8.96 26.70
N LEU A 479 14.00 -8.99 27.01
CA LEU A 479 14.62 -10.13 27.69
C LEU A 479 13.97 -10.34 29.06
N ALA A 480 13.82 -9.28 29.87
CA ALA A 480 13.22 -9.38 31.19
C ALA A 480 11.77 -9.92 31.17
N ALA A 481 10.99 -9.62 30.12
CA ALA A 481 9.64 -10.16 29.91
C ALA A 481 9.64 -11.63 29.45
N LEU A 482 10.61 -12.02 28.61
CA LEU A 482 10.79 -13.41 28.18
C LEU A 482 11.30 -14.32 29.30
N GLU A 483 12.11 -13.80 30.23
CA GLU A 483 12.64 -14.54 31.40
C GLU A 483 11.58 -14.97 32.42
N GLU A 484 10.36 -14.42 32.35
CA GLU A 484 9.21 -14.85 33.17
C GLU A 484 8.29 -15.86 32.47
N ARG A 485 8.61 -16.30 31.24
CA ARG A 485 7.80 -17.28 30.50
C ARG A 485 8.36 -18.68 30.62
N ASP A 486 7.51 -19.64 31.00
CA ASP A 486 7.83 -21.08 30.87
C ASP A 486 7.78 -21.55 29.40
N VAL A 487 7.02 -20.84 28.54
CA VAL A 487 6.78 -21.21 27.12
C VAL A 487 6.68 -19.97 26.23
N ALA A 488 7.41 -19.99 25.11
CA ALA A 488 7.39 -18.98 24.04
C ALA A 488 7.51 -19.67 22.65
N LYS A 489 6.68 -20.70 22.41
CA LYS A 489 6.82 -21.61 21.26
C LYS A 489 6.51 -20.92 19.93
N THR A 490 5.40 -20.21 19.86
CA THR A 490 4.94 -19.53 18.63
C THR A 490 5.89 -18.40 18.27
N PHE A 491 6.40 -17.69 19.28
CA PHE A 491 7.46 -16.70 19.15
C PHE A 491 8.76 -17.32 18.59
N THR A 492 9.30 -18.36 19.21
CA THR A 492 10.56 -19.00 18.81
C THR A 492 10.49 -19.67 17.43
N GLU A 493 9.40 -20.39 17.11
CA GLU A 493 9.19 -21.00 15.78
C GLU A 493 9.10 -19.93 14.67
N LYS A 494 8.41 -18.80 14.90
CA LYS A 494 8.29 -17.72 13.90
C LYS A 494 9.60 -16.97 13.67
N ILE A 495 10.36 -16.59 14.71
CA ILE A 495 11.66 -15.92 14.49
C ILE A 495 12.68 -16.81 13.79
N LEU A 496 12.64 -18.12 14.01
CA LEU A 496 13.48 -19.09 13.29
C LEU A 496 13.07 -19.24 11.83
N LEU A 497 11.77 -19.19 11.53
CA LEU A 497 11.27 -19.16 10.15
C LEU A 497 11.70 -17.88 9.43
N LEU A 498 11.69 -16.72 10.10
CA LEU A 498 12.10 -15.44 9.54
C LEU A 498 13.62 -15.37 9.26
N ILE A 499 14.47 -15.68 10.24
CA ILE A 499 15.94 -15.66 10.02
C ILE A 499 16.38 -16.67 8.94
N ASN A 500 15.66 -17.79 8.78
CA ASN A 500 15.92 -18.74 7.70
C ASN A 500 15.59 -18.18 6.29
N ARG A 501 14.76 -17.14 6.17
CA ARG A 501 14.47 -16.44 4.90
C ARG A 501 15.50 -15.35 4.57
N GLU A 502 16.29 -14.91 5.55
CA GLU A 502 17.28 -13.83 5.42
C GLU A 502 16.67 -12.46 5.04
N GLU A 503 15.36 -12.30 5.25
CA GLU A 503 14.58 -11.06 5.10
C GLU A 503 14.46 -10.35 6.46
N ASP A 504 14.60 -9.02 6.49
CA ASP A 504 14.38 -8.21 7.71
C ASP A 504 12.98 -7.57 7.68
N PRO A 505 12.02 -8.00 8.51
CA PRO A 505 10.65 -7.47 8.49
C PRO A 505 10.54 -6.06 9.09
N VAL A 506 11.61 -5.54 9.69
CA VAL A 506 11.65 -4.21 10.34
C VAL A 506 12.33 -3.16 9.46
N ARG A 507 13.08 -3.56 8.42
CA ARG A 507 13.65 -2.63 7.42
C ARG A 507 12.57 -2.17 6.44
N ILE A 508 11.58 -1.43 6.96
CA ILE A 508 10.42 -0.88 6.24
C ILE A 508 10.83 0.35 5.39
N PHE A 509 11.86 1.09 5.81
CA PHE A 509 12.30 2.34 5.18
C PHE A 509 13.80 2.31 4.86
N ASP A 510 14.19 2.90 3.73
CA ASP A 510 15.57 3.04 3.28
C ASP A 510 16.33 4.24 3.90
N HIS A 511 15.94 4.66 5.11
CA HIS A 511 16.61 5.75 5.82
C HIS A 511 18.06 5.40 6.20
N GLU A 512 18.90 6.43 6.22
CA GLU A 512 20.31 6.35 6.63
C GLU A 512 20.57 7.10 7.96
N PRO A 513 21.54 6.66 8.80
CA PRO A 513 22.29 5.42 8.68
C PRO A 513 21.38 4.19 8.85
N ALA A 514 21.58 3.16 8.04
CA ALA A 514 20.84 1.90 8.17
C ALA A 514 21.05 1.26 9.57
N PRO A 515 19.97 0.85 10.27
CA PRO A 515 20.07 0.11 11.53
C PRO A 515 20.66 -1.29 11.32
N PRO A 516 21.19 -1.94 12.38
CA PRO A 516 21.64 -3.33 12.28
C PRO A 516 20.48 -4.29 12.00
N HIS A 517 20.76 -5.40 11.31
CA HIS A 517 19.74 -6.42 11.00
C HIS A 517 19.02 -6.89 12.28
N SER A 518 17.72 -6.63 12.33
CA SER A 518 16.90 -6.63 13.55
C SER A 518 16.74 -8.02 14.16
N LEU A 519 16.51 -9.03 13.33
CA LEU A 519 16.48 -10.43 13.72
C LEU A 519 17.84 -10.90 14.26
N LEU A 520 18.96 -10.59 13.58
CA LEU A 520 20.29 -10.97 14.08
C LEU A 520 20.62 -10.31 15.42
N LYS A 521 20.23 -9.03 15.59
CA LYS A 521 20.33 -8.30 16.84
C LYS A 521 19.53 -9.01 17.95
N LEU A 522 18.26 -9.32 17.70
CA LEU A 522 17.40 -10.06 18.63
C LEU A 522 17.96 -11.45 18.98
N PHE A 523 18.44 -12.22 18.01
CA PHE A 523 19.06 -13.53 18.27
C PHE A 523 20.33 -13.43 19.12
N ILE A 524 21.18 -12.41 18.92
CA ILE A 524 22.37 -12.18 19.76
C ILE A 524 21.96 -11.87 21.21
N ASP A 525 20.90 -11.08 21.42
CA ASP A 525 20.37 -10.77 22.75
C ASP A 525 19.76 -12.01 23.44
N LEU A 526 18.91 -12.77 22.72
CA LEU A 526 18.22 -13.96 23.22
C LEU A 526 19.19 -15.08 23.61
N PHE A 527 20.26 -15.26 22.83
CA PHE A 527 21.34 -16.18 23.19
C PHE A 527 22.41 -15.52 24.08
N GLY A 528 22.20 -14.27 24.49
CA GLY A 528 23.06 -13.54 25.43
C GLY A 528 22.93 -14.01 26.88
N ARG A 529 21.76 -14.54 27.27
CA ARG A 529 21.50 -15.09 28.61
C ARG A 529 20.97 -16.51 28.50
N ARG A 530 21.31 -17.37 29.46
CA ARG A 530 20.86 -18.77 29.48
C ARG A 530 19.34 -18.91 29.65
N SER A 531 18.77 -18.09 30.54
CA SER A 531 17.33 -17.97 30.79
C SER A 531 16.50 -17.78 29.53
N THR A 532 16.98 -16.98 28.57
CA THR A 532 16.27 -16.73 27.29
C THR A 532 16.66 -17.70 26.18
N SER A 533 17.85 -18.32 26.23
CA SER A 533 18.19 -19.41 25.30
C SER A 533 17.50 -20.74 25.61
N ASP A 534 17.19 -21.00 26.89
CA ASP A 534 16.50 -22.23 27.34
C ASP A 534 15.02 -22.28 26.87
N LEU A 535 14.48 -21.18 26.32
CA LEU A 535 13.18 -21.13 25.63
C LEU A 535 13.15 -21.87 24.28
N PHE A 536 14.31 -22.13 23.68
CA PHE A 536 14.44 -22.85 22.40
C PHE A 536 14.67 -24.34 22.66
N TYR A 537 13.90 -25.21 22.00
CA TYR A 537 14.13 -26.65 22.11
C TYR A 537 15.44 -27.05 21.40
N THR A 538 16.03 -28.19 21.79
CA THR A 538 17.32 -28.64 21.23
C THR A 538 17.30 -28.86 19.71
N ASN A 539 16.13 -29.07 19.10
CA ASN A 539 16.00 -29.13 17.64
C ASN A 539 16.03 -27.73 17.00
N ASP A 540 15.40 -26.75 17.64
CA ASP A 540 15.35 -25.36 17.22
C ASP A 540 16.75 -24.74 17.23
N VAL A 541 17.53 -25.04 18.28
CA VAL A 541 18.96 -24.68 18.38
C VAL A 541 19.80 -25.34 17.26
N ARG A 542 19.50 -26.59 16.88
CA ARG A 542 20.18 -27.26 15.75
C ARG A 542 19.84 -26.59 14.40
N VAL A 543 18.58 -26.24 14.18
CA VAL A 543 18.14 -25.49 12.98
C VAL A 543 18.82 -24.12 12.93
N LEU A 544 18.90 -23.42 14.07
CA LEU A 544 19.64 -22.15 14.18
C LEU A 544 21.12 -22.31 13.82
N ILE A 545 21.77 -23.37 14.32
CA ILE A 545 23.17 -23.70 13.98
C ILE A 545 23.32 -24.00 12.47
N ASP A 546 22.37 -24.69 11.85
CA ASP A 546 22.39 -24.94 10.39
C ASP A 546 22.29 -23.63 9.59
N ILE A 547 21.46 -22.67 10.03
CA ILE A 547 21.33 -21.33 9.42
C ILE A 547 22.59 -20.49 9.63
N ILE A 548 23.17 -20.52 10.85
CA ILE A 548 24.43 -19.85 11.19
C ILE A 548 25.57 -20.38 10.30
N VAL A 549 25.70 -21.70 10.15
CA VAL A 549 26.75 -22.31 9.33
C VAL A 549 26.60 -21.93 7.86
N ARG A 550 25.37 -21.96 7.30
CA ARG A 550 25.08 -21.48 5.94
C ARG A 550 25.50 -20.03 5.74
N ASN A 551 25.08 -19.14 6.63
CA ASN A 551 25.40 -17.72 6.48
C ASN A 551 26.90 -17.43 6.67
N ILE A 552 27.60 -18.16 7.53
CA ILE A 552 29.06 -18.04 7.67
C ILE A 552 29.81 -18.62 6.45
N SER A 553 29.29 -19.65 5.77
CA SER A 553 29.89 -20.12 4.51
C SER A 553 29.67 -19.14 3.36
N ASP A 554 28.46 -18.60 3.25
CA ASP A 554 27.98 -17.96 2.02
C ASP A 554 28.27 -16.44 2.00
N LEU A 555 28.42 -15.78 3.16
CA LEU A 555 28.72 -14.36 3.25
C LEU A 555 30.20 -14.02 2.97
N SER A 556 30.38 -12.97 2.16
CA SER A 556 31.68 -12.46 1.69
C SER A 556 32.49 -11.70 2.76
N THR A 557 33.79 -11.50 2.52
CA THR A 557 34.67 -10.79 3.46
C THR A 557 34.25 -9.32 3.61
N GLY A 558 33.96 -8.88 4.83
CA GLY A 558 33.60 -7.50 5.13
C GLY A 558 32.09 -7.21 5.26
N ASP A 559 31.20 -8.18 5.02
CA ASP A 559 29.78 -8.03 5.39
C ASP A 559 29.65 -8.04 6.92
N MET A 560 28.99 -7.01 7.48
CA MET A 560 28.79 -6.90 8.94
C MET A 560 27.92 -8.04 9.50
N ARG A 561 26.97 -8.57 8.71
CA ARG A 561 26.11 -9.70 9.09
C ARG A 561 26.94 -10.95 9.39
N ARG A 562 28.04 -11.16 8.65
CA ARG A 562 28.94 -12.31 8.87
C ARG A 562 29.56 -12.29 10.27
N ARG A 563 29.88 -11.10 10.79
CA ARG A 563 30.36 -10.91 12.16
C ARG A 563 29.25 -11.10 13.19
N GLN A 564 28.03 -10.66 12.90
CA GLN A 564 26.86 -10.91 13.74
C GLN A 564 26.57 -12.41 13.86
N TYR A 565 26.63 -13.18 12.75
CA TYR A 565 26.49 -14.64 12.78
C TYR A 565 27.63 -15.33 13.54
N LEU A 566 28.86 -14.83 13.48
CA LEU A 566 29.98 -15.34 14.30
C LEU A 566 29.78 -15.09 15.80
N GLU A 567 29.30 -13.91 16.20
CA GLU A 567 29.00 -13.63 17.60
C GLU A 567 27.77 -14.41 18.07
N LEU A 568 26.74 -14.57 17.23
CA LEU A 568 25.62 -15.47 17.53
C LEU A 568 26.08 -16.92 17.73
N CYS A 569 27.00 -17.41 16.90
CA CYS A 569 27.63 -18.72 17.07
C CYS A 569 28.32 -18.86 18.44
N ARG A 570 29.07 -17.83 18.87
CA ARG A 570 29.69 -17.74 20.21
C ARG A 570 28.65 -17.81 21.33
N ARG A 571 27.58 -17.02 21.22
CA ARG A 571 26.50 -16.90 22.22
C ARG A 571 25.73 -18.21 22.37
N VAL A 572 25.39 -18.87 21.25
CA VAL A 572 24.80 -20.22 21.21
C VAL A 572 25.71 -21.24 21.91
N MET A 573 27.02 -21.27 21.61
CA MET A 573 27.95 -22.20 22.27
C MET A 573 28.13 -21.94 23.77
N ARG A 574 28.08 -20.68 24.21
CA ARG A 574 28.24 -20.31 25.62
C ARG A 574 27.03 -20.70 26.47
N ASN A 575 25.82 -20.44 25.99
CA ASN A 575 24.62 -20.44 26.81
C ASN A 575 23.70 -21.66 26.60
N THR A 576 23.83 -22.42 25.51
CA THR A 576 23.04 -23.65 25.27
C THR A 576 23.79 -24.93 25.67
N ASN A 577 23.11 -26.08 25.66
CA ASN A 577 23.70 -27.41 25.85
C ASN A 577 24.51 -27.91 24.63
N TYR A 578 25.14 -27.02 23.85
CA TYR A 578 25.87 -27.36 22.62
C TYR A 578 26.91 -28.47 22.83
N GLU A 579 27.61 -28.47 23.97
CA GLU A 579 28.64 -29.46 24.32
C GLU A 579 28.12 -30.90 24.39
N GLU A 580 26.81 -31.12 24.62
CA GLU A 580 26.21 -32.46 24.66
C GLU A 580 26.00 -33.05 23.26
N HIS A 581 25.68 -32.21 22.26
CA HIS A 581 25.24 -32.67 20.94
C HIS A 581 26.15 -32.28 19.77
N LYS A 582 27.04 -31.29 19.95
CA LYS A 582 28.13 -30.87 19.03
C LYS A 582 27.72 -30.79 17.55
N HIS A 583 26.52 -30.28 17.31
CA HIS A 583 25.88 -30.30 15.99
C HIS A 583 26.69 -29.41 15.02
N LYS A 584 27.03 -29.94 13.84
CA LYS A 584 27.84 -29.27 12.81
C LYS A 584 29.25 -28.81 13.23
N VAL A 585 29.83 -29.32 14.34
CA VAL A 585 31.15 -28.88 14.83
C VAL A 585 32.25 -28.92 13.75
N ASP A 586 32.25 -29.96 12.90
CA ASP A 586 33.21 -30.09 11.79
C ASP A 586 33.02 -29.03 10.69
N GLU A 587 31.78 -28.63 10.40
CA GLU A 587 31.48 -27.59 9.41
C GLU A 587 31.82 -26.20 9.95
N ILE A 588 31.56 -25.97 11.24
CA ILE A 588 31.98 -24.75 11.95
C ILE A 588 33.51 -24.63 11.93
N LEU A 589 34.24 -25.72 12.23
CA LEU A 589 35.70 -25.75 12.17
C LEU A 589 36.22 -25.46 10.75
N LYS A 590 35.62 -26.04 9.70
CA LYS A 590 35.93 -25.69 8.30
C LYS A 590 35.70 -24.21 8.01
N CYS A 591 34.58 -23.64 8.45
CA CYS A 591 34.28 -22.22 8.28
C CYS A 591 35.31 -21.33 9.01
N PHE A 592 35.71 -21.70 10.23
CA PHE A 592 36.73 -20.99 11.01
C PHE A 592 38.11 -21.07 10.33
N THR A 593 38.51 -22.25 9.85
CA THR A 593 39.75 -22.42 9.07
C THR A 593 39.70 -21.61 7.76
N ARG A 594 38.57 -21.60 7.05
CA ARG A 594 38.36 -20.79 5.85
C ARG A 594 38.62 -19.31 6.13
N ILE A 595 38.01 -18.77 7.18
CA ILE A 595 38.17 -17.36 7.59
C ILE A 595 39.61 -17.04 8.00
N PHE A 596 40.32 -17.97 8.65
CA PHE A 596 41.76 -17.80 8.95
C PHE A 596 42.67 -17.76 7.73
N CYS A 597 42.26 -18.34 6.61
CA CYS A 597 42.99 -18.28 5.34
C CYS A 597 42.60 -17.05 4.47
N GLU A 598 41.70 -16.18 4.91
CA GLU A 598 41.32 -14.97 4.15
C GLU A 598 42.37 -13.85 4.29
N GLU A 599 43.06 -13.52 3.19
CA GLU A 599 44.11 -12.49 3.13
C GLU A 599 43.58 -11.03 3.13
N SER A 600 42.26 -10.84 3.11
CA SER A 600 41.60 -9.52 3.03
C SER A 600 41.78 -8.69 4.31
N GLU A 601 42.12 -7.41 4.20
CA GLU A 601 42.17 -6.49 5.35
C GLU A 601 40.86 -6.47 6.16
N PHE A 602 39.72 -6.63 5.48
CA PHE A 602 38.39 -6.67 6.11
C PHE A 602 38.14 -7.96 6.91
N SER A 603 38.85 -9.06 6.64
CA SER A 603 38.69 -10.33 7.38
C SER A 603 39.27 -10.24 8.80
N LYS A 604 40.19 -9.30 9.08
CA LYS A 604 40.96 -9.23 10.34
C LYS A 604 40.08 -9.16 11.60
N PHE A 605 38.94 -8.45 11.53
CA PHE A 605 37.98 -8.38 12.63
C PHE A 605 37.30 -9.73 12.88
N ASP A 606 36.90 -10.40 11.81
CA ASP A 606 36.22 -11.69 11.86
C ASP A 606 37.20 -12.78 12.33
N GLN A 607 38.45 -12.75 11.84
CA GLN A 607 39.54 -13.59 12.33
C GLN A 607 39.87 -13.35 13.82
N LYS A 608 39.78 -12.10 14.31
CA LYS A 608 39.95 -11.81 15.74
C LYS A 608 38.82 -12.47 16.55
N LEU A 609 37.58 -12.36 16.10
CA LEU A 609 36.43 -13.00 16.73
C LEU A 609 36.53 -14.53 16.71
N VAL A 610 36.90 -15.15 15.57
CA VAL A 610 37.12 -16.60 15.49
C VAL A 610 38.25 -17.06 16.42
N LYS A 611 39.34 -16.28 16.59
CA LYS A 611 40.38 -16.55 17.60
C LYS A 611 39.82 -16.51 19.01
N GLU A 612 38.99 -15.53 19.35
CA GLU A 612 38.33 -15.46 20.66
C GLU A 612 37.43 -16.67 20.92
N ILE A 613 36.60 -17.06 19.96
CA ILE A 613 35.72 -18.25 20.05
C ILE A 613 36.56 -19.53 20.23
N SER A 614 37.60 -19.71 19.42
CA SER A 614 38.46 -20.90 19.48
C SER A 614 39.24 -20.99 20.80
N ASN A 615 39.66 -19.85 21.36
CA ASN A 615 40.32 -19.78 22.67
C ASN A 615 39.34 -19.96 23.85
N GLU A 616 38.07 -19.60 23.67
CA GLU A 616 37.00 -19.78 24.68
C GLU A 616 36.55 -21.25 24.75
N PHE A 617 36.50 -21.96 23.62
CA PHE A 617 36.09 -23.36 23.54
C PHE A 617 37.18 -24.31 22.98
N PRO A 618 38.38 -24.39 23.60
CA PRO A 618 39.53 -25.15 23.08
C PRO A 618 39.35 -26.69 23.14
N HIS A 619 38.21 -27.16 23.63
CA HIS A 619 37.81 -28.57 23.65
C HIS A 619 36.91 -28.96 22.46
N LEU A 620 36.37 -27.97 21.73
CA LEU A 620 35.60 -28.17 20.50
C LEU A 620 36.46 -28.08 19.23
N PHE A 621 37.51 -27.25 19.25
CA PHE A 621 38.27 -26.85 18.05
C PHE A 621 39.77 -27.23 18.17
N LYS A 622 40.06 -28.53 18.30
CA LYS A 622 41.42 -29.08 18.46
C LYS A 622 42.09 -29.48 17.15
#